data_AF-A0A2V7BPW6-F1
#
_entry.id   AF-A0A2V7BPW6-F1
#
_cell.length_a   1.000
_cell.length_b   1.000
_cell.length_c   1.000
_cell.angle_alpha   90.00
_cell.angle_beta   90.00
_cell.angle_gamma   90.00
#
_symmetry.space_group_name_H-M   'P 1'
#
loop_
_entity.id
_entity.type
_entity.pdbx_description
1 polymer ?
#
loop_
_entity_poly.entity_id
_entity_poly.type
_entity_poly.pdbx_seq_one_letter_code
_entity_poly.pdbx_strand_id
1 'polypeptide(L)'
;MLPDSRGDTILFGPDRLSHLDCQQPRILSAEERLLLFTYCRDHLMGKCIACAADFNLSDLALDVLGFLRYRCPRCRRDLTDSVRTHLYACAMLPSEVRRRAQAAREAARSLVKQSYQLAGAADVLTQEAEAALAALREAMRQSLHHDDQ
;
A
#
# COMPACT_ATOMS: atom_id res chain seq x y z
N MET A 1 -19.07 19.26 0.36
CA MET A 1 -18.07 18.43 -0.35
C MET A 1 -16.76 19.21 -0.29
N LEU A 2 -15.80 18.75 0.52
CA LEU A 2 -14.48 19.36 0.65
C LEU A 2 -13.48 18.57 -0.22
N PRO A 3 -12.55 19.23 -0.94
CA PRO A 3 -11.52 18.56 -1.71
C PRO A 3 -10.33 18.26 -0.80
N ASP A 4 -10.09 16.98 -0.48
CA ASP A 4 -8.84 16.59 0.19
C ASP A 4 -7.77 16.40 -0.89
N SER A 5 -6.76 17.26 -0.82
CA SER A 5 -5.61 17.30 -1.73
C SER A 5 -4.43 16.73 -0.97
N ARG A 6 -4.10 15.46 -1.22
CA ARG A 6 -2.89 14.82 -0.70
C ARG A 6 -2.28 13.88 -1.73
N GLY A 7 -1.40 14.44 -2.59
CA GLY A 7 -0.25 13.74 -3.16
C GLY A 7 -0.46 12.32 -3.69
N ASP A 8 -1.48 12.08 -4.51
CA ASP A 8 -1.72 10.77 -5.10
C ASP A 8 -0.61 10.43 -6.10
N THR A 9 0.28 9.51 -5.72
CA THR A 9 1.27 8.97 -6.66
C THR A 9 0.57 7.95 -7.57
N ILE A 10 0.36 8.32 -8.83
CA ILE A 10 -0.25 7.45 -9.84
C ILE A 10 0.88 6.77 -10.64
N LEU A 11 0.91 5.44 -10.67
CA LEU A 11 1.84 4.70 -11.50
C LEU A 11 1.18 4.34 -12.84
N PHE A 12 1.82 4.73 -13.95
CA PHE A 12 1.35 4.43 -15.31
C PHE A 12 1.88 3.07 -15.77
N GLY A 13 1.00 2.06 -15.82
CA GLY A 13 1.26 0.78 -16.50
C GLY A 13 0.47 0.67 -17.81
N PRO A 14 0.82 -0.26 -18.72
CA PRO A 14 0.31 -0.29 -20.09
C PRO A 14 -1.21 -0.44 -20.25
N ASP A 15 -1.96 -0.75 -19.19
CA ASP A 15 -3.40 -1.00 -19.35
C ASP A 15 -4.29 -0.69 -18.12
N ARG A 16 -3.77 -0.19 -16.98
CA ARG A 16 -4.61 0.23 -15.83
C ARG A 16 -3.96 1.33 -14.99
N LEU A 17 -4.77 2.34 -14.64
CA LEU A 17 -4.48 3.33 -13.61
C LEU A 17 -4.64 2.68 -12.23
N SER A 18 -3.58 2.70 -11.41
CA SER A 18 -3.62 2.20 -10.03
C SER A 18 -3.10 3.26 -9.08
N HIS A 19 -3.94 3.67 -8.12
CA HIS A 19 -3.62 4.61 -7.06
C HIS A 19 -2.76 3.92 -5.99
N LEU A 20 -1.60 4.48 -5.63
CA LEU A 20 -0.69 3.86 -4.65
C LEU A 20 -1.22 3.93 -3.21
N ASP A 21 -1.88 5.04 -2.83
CA ASP A 21 -2.30 5.30 -1.44
C ASP A 21 -3.79 5.04 -1.14
N CYS A 22 -4.55 4.50 -2.08
CA CYS A 22 -5.87 3.98 -1.75
C CYS A 22 -5.63 2.73 -0.90
N GLN A 23 -6.25 2.62 0.28
CA GLN A 23 -6.20 1.43 1.15
C GLN A 23 -6.47 0.14 0.35
N GLN A 24 -5.39 -0.46 -0.15
CA GLN A 24 -5.32 -1.10 -1.47
C GLN A 24 -6.29 -2.29 -1.62
N PRO A 25 -6.87 -2.54 -2.81
CA PRO A 25 -7.53 -3.80 -3.07
C PRO A 25 -6.47 -4.89 -2.93
N ARG A 26 -6.52 -5.61 -1.81
CA ARG A 26 -5.54 -6.61 -1.38
C ARG A 26 -5.62 -7.77 -2.36
N ILE A 27 -4.80 -7.74 -3.40
CA ILE A 27 -4.56 -8.90 -4.26
C ILE A 27 -3.25 -9.53 -3.77
N LEU A 28 -3.23 -10.86 -3.66
CA LEU A 28 -1.98 -11.57 -3.37
C LEU A 28 -1.03 -11.49 -4.56
N SER A 29 0.26 -11.26 -4.29
CA SER A 29 1.29 -11.27 -5.34
C SER A 29 1.34 -12.63 -6.05
N ALA A 30 1.97 -12.70 -7.24
CA ALA A 30 2.15 -13.99 -7.93
C ALA A 30 2.91 -15.01 -7.06
N GLU A 31 3.90 -14.54 -6.32
CA GLU A 31 4.67 -15.37 -5.39
C GLU A 31 3.83 -15.80 -4.18
N GLU A 32 3.06 -14.89 -3.57
CA GLU A 32 2.15 -15.22 -2.47
C GLU A 32 1.13 -16.29 -2.90
N ARG A 33 0.60 -16.17 -4.12
CA ARG A 33 -0.32 -17.15 -4.71
C ARG A 33 0.37 -18.50 -4.91
N LEU A 34 1.57 -18.53 -5.48
CA LEU A 34 2.33 -19.76 -5.70
C LEU A 34 2.61 -20.49 -4.38
N LEU A 35 3.09 -19.78 -3.36
CA LEU A 35 3.38 -20.36 -2.05
C LEU A 35 2.13 -20.93 -1.38
N LEU A 36 1.03 -20.20 -1.48
CA LEU A 36 -0.27 -20.62 -0.96
C LEU A 36 -0.79 -21.88 -1.66
N PHE A 37 -0.70 -21.96 -2.99
CA PHE A 37 -1.07 -23.16 -3.75
C PHE A 37 -0.16 -24.36 -3.46
N THR A 38 1.12 -24.12 -3.16
CA THR A 38 2.13 -25.18 -2.98
C THR A 38 2.12 -25.74 -1.56
N TYR A 39 1.97 -24.89 -0.55
CA TYR A 39 2.19 -25.28 0.86
C TYR A 39 0.94 -25.16 1.74
N CYS A 40 -0.05 -24.35 1.36
CA CYS A 40 -1.20 -24.00 2.21
C CYS A 40 -2.54 -24.57 1.74
N ARG A 41 -2.53 -25.46 0.74
CA ARG A 41 -3.75 -25.94 0.09
C ARG A 41 -4.63 -26.80 1.00
N ASP A 42 -4.01 -27.66 1.79
CA ASP A 42 -4.68 -28.77 2.47
C ASP A 42 -4.71 -28.62 4.00
N HIS A 43 -4.66 -27.38 4.50
CA HIS A 43 -4.79 -27.13 5.92
C HIS A 43 -5.55 -25.85 6.25
N LEU A 44 -5.97 -25.78 7.51
CA LEU A 44 -6.68 -24.62 8.04
C LEU A 44 -5.78 -23.39 7.99
N MET A 45 -6.27 -22.32 7.35
CA MET A 45 -5.54 -21.05 7.26
C MET A 45 -5.94 -20.07 8.37
N GLY A 46 -7.19 -20.16 8.86
CA GLY A 46 -7.63 -19.40 10.01
C GLY A 46 -9.15 -19.31 10.11
N LYS A 47 -9.61 -18.27 10.82
CA LYS A 47 -11.03 -17.98 11.04
C LYS A 47 -11.41 -16.63 10.44
N CYS A 48 -12.57 -16.57 9.81
CA CYS A 48 -13.14 -15.31 9.35
C CYS A 48 -13.47 -14.42 10.55
N ILE A 49 -12.94 -13.20 10.59
CA ILE A 49 -13.18 -12.25 11.69
C ILE A 49 -14.66 -11.87 11.86
N ALA A 50 -15.45 -11.93 10.78
CA ALA A 50 -16.84 -11.48 10.79
C ALA A 50 -17.82 -12.58 11.25
N CYS A 51 -17.57 -13.84 10.89
CA CYS A 51 -18.52 -14.93 11.17
C CYS A 51 -17.89 -16.13 11.89
N ALA A 52 -16.64 -15.99 12.35
CA ALA A 52 -15.83 -16.99 13.06
C ALA A 52 -15.68 -18.34 12.34
N ALA A 53 -16.07 -18.43 11.07
CA ALA A 53 -15.99 -19.65 10.29
C ALA A 53 -14.55 -19.96 9.95
N ASP A 54 -14.16 -21.21 10.19
CA ASP A 54 -12.92 -21.78 9.73
C ASP A 54 -12.85 -21.74 8.19
N PHE A 55 -11.66 -21.50 7.65
CA PHE A 55 -11.44 -21.56 6.22
C PHE A 55 -10.07 -22.16 5.87
N ASN A 56 -10.06 -23.06 4.89
CA ASN A 56 -8.87 -23.48 4.15
C ASN A 56 -8.91 -22.90 2.72
N LEU A 57 -7.87 -23.15 1.91
CA LEU A 57 -7.79 -22.59 0.56
C LEU A 57 -8.89 -23.13 -0.37
N SER A 58 -9.19 -24.41 -0.25
CA SER A 58 -10.22 -25.10 -1.05
C SER A 58 -11.63 -24.58 -0.76
N ASP A 59 -11.89 -24.05 0.44
CA ASP A 59 -13.18 -23.46 0.84
C ASP A 59 -13.40 -22.04 0.29
N LEU A 60 -12.33 -21.38 -0.17
CA LEU A 60 -12.42 -20.01 -0.65
C LEU A 60 -12.98 -20.01 -2.07
N ALA A 61 -14.09 -19.29 -2.28
CA ALA A 61 -14.65 -19.09 -3.60
C ALA A 61 -13.66 -18.28 -4.46
N LEU A 62 -12.89 -18.97 -5.31
CA LEU A 62 -11.99 -18.37 -6.29
C LEU A 62 -12.84 -17.81 -7.44
N ASP A 63 -12.92 -16.49 -7.57
CA ASP A 63 -13.56 -15.88 -8.74
C ASP A 63 -12.62 -16.11 -9.95
N VAL A 64 -12.99 -17.04 -10.83
CA VAL A 64 -12.17 -17.54 -11.96
C VAL A 64 -11.97 -16.46 -13.05
N LEU A 65 -12.63 -15.31 -12.93
CA LEU A 65 -12.57 -14.20 -13.90
C LEU A 65 -11.54 -13.12 -13.52
N GLY A 66 -10.27 -13.54 -13.38
CA GLY A 66 -9.12 -12.65 -13.46
C GLY A 66 -8.67 -11.94 -12.17
N PHE A 67 -9.41 -12.07 -11.06
CA PHE A 67 -8.97 -11.56 -9.75
C PHE A 67 -9.40 -12.55 -8.66
N LEU A 68 -8.46 -13.37 -8.20
CA LEU A 68 -8.68 -14.26 -7.05
C LEU A 68 -9.00 -13.41 -5.81
N ARG A 69 -10.28 -13.13 -5.59
CA ARG A 69 -10.76 -12.47 -4.37
C ARG A 69 -11.04 -13.56 -3.35
N TYR A 70 -10.18 -13.67 -2.35
CA TYR A 70 -10.30 -14.65 -1.28
C TYR A 70 -11.48 -14.27 -0.39
N ARG A 71 -12.68 -14.77 -0.69
CA ARG A 71 -13.91 -14.42 0.05
C ARG A 71 -14.34 -15.53 0.98
N CYS A 72 -14.80 -15.15 2.17
CA CYS A 72 -15.44 -16.07 3.09
C CYS A 72 -16.68 -16.70 2.43
N PRO A 73 -16.84 -18.04 2.45
CA PRO A 73 -17.98 -18.70 1.82
C PRO A 73 -19.33 -18.31 2.45
N ARG A 74 -19.34 -17.96 3.77
CA ARG A 74 -20.57 -17.62 4.50
C ARG A 74 -20.97 -16.15 4.36
N CYS A 75 -20.07 -15.22 4.67
CA CYS A 75 -20.39 -13.78 4.73
C CYS A 75 -19.81 -12.97 3.58
N ARG A 76 -19.12 -13.62 2.62
CA ARG A 76 -18.46 -13.01 1.44
C ARG A 76 -17.45 -11.91 1.74
N ARG A 77 -17.09 -11.70 3.01
CA ARG A 77 -16.03 -10.78 3.44
C ARG A 77 -14.72 -11.14 2.77
N ASP A 78 -13.96 -10.13 2.35
CA ASP A 78 -12.61 -10.30 1.85
C ASP A 78 -11.69 -10.79 2.97
N LEU A 79 -11.03 -11.91 2.74
CA LEU A 79 -10.10 -12.60 3.63
C LEU A 79 -8.65 -12.47 3.14
N THR A 80 -8.37 -11.67 2.12
CA THR A 80 -7.03 -11.62 1.53
C THR A 80 -5.93 -11.27 2.55
N ASP A 81 -6.23 -10.45 3.56
CA ASP A 81 -5.26 -10.21 4.63
C ASP A 81 -5.12 -11.32 5.61
N SER A 82 -6.20 -12.01 5.92
CA SER A 82 -6.16 -13.15 6.81
C SER A 82 -5.33 -14.26 6.16
N VAL A 83 -5.56 -14.49 4.87
CA VAL A 83 -4.77 -15.38 4.02
C VAL A 83 -3.31 -14.93 3.95
N ARG A 84 -3.06 -13.64 3.71
CA ARG A 84 -1.71 -13.07 3.71
C ARG A 84 -1.05 -13.29 5.07
N THR A 85 -1.69 -12.91 6.17
CA THR A 85 -1.15 -13.05 7.54
C THR A 85 -0.81 -14.51 7.83
N HIS A 86 -1.69 -15.43 7.46
CA HIS A 86 -1.43 -16.86 7.54
C HIS A 86 -0.15 -17.25 6.80
N LEU A 87 0.00 -16.84 5.54
CA LEU A 87 1.15 -17.20 4.72
C LEU A 87 2.47 -16.88 5.44
N TYR A 88 2.64 -15.70 6.03
CA TYR A 88 3.92 -15.35 6.67
C TYR A 88 4.12 -16.00 8.05
N ALA A 89 3.05 -16.50 8.68
CA ALA A 89 3.12 -17.23 9.94
C ALA A 89 3.10 -18.76 9.75
N CYS A 90 2.89 -19.25 8.52
CA CYS A 90 2.63 -20.66 8.26
C CYS A 90 3.86 -21.53 8.54
N ALA A 91 3.73 -22.45 9.50
CA ALA A 91 4.78 -23.39 9.87
C ALA A 91 5.14 -24.35 8.72
N MET A 92 4.22 -24.62 7.80
CA MET A 92 4.42 -25.51 6.64
C MET A 92 5.31 -24.93 5.56
N LEU A 93 5.53 -23.60 5.54
CA LEU A 93 6.49 -23.02 4.60
C LEU A 93 7.94 -23.37 4.97
N PRO A 94 8.85 -23.45 3.99
CA PRO A 94 10.28 -23.53 4.29
C PRO A 94 10.73 -22.32 5.11
N SER A 95 11.55 -22.55 6.13
CA SER A 95 12.04 -21.49 7.03
C SER A 95 12.78 -20.38 6.29
N GLU A 96 13.52 -20.72 5.24
CA GLU A 96 14.21 -19.79 4.35
C GLU A 96 13.25 -18.84 3.64
N VAL A 97 12.15 -19.39 3.10
CA VAL A 97 11.11 -18.61 2.40
C VAL A 97 10.46 -17.64 3.39
N ARG A 98 10.11 -18.10 4.59
CA ARG A 98 9.56 -17.22 5.64
C ARG A 98 10.51 -16.09 6.00
N ARG A 99 11.80 -16.40 6.21
CA ARG A 99 12.81 -15.41 6.61
C ARG A 99 12.99 -14.34 5.54
N ARG A 100 13.13 -14.74 4.27
CA ARG A 100 13.26 -13.81 3.14
C ARG A 100 12.02 -12.94 2.97
N ALA A 101 10.83 -13.55 3.08
CA ALA A 101 9.57 -12.84 2.93
C ALA A 101 9.38 -11.78 4.05
N GLN A 102 9.79 -12.10 5.29
CA GLN A 102 9.77 -11.16 6.40
C GLN A 102 10.78 -10.01 6.20
N ALA A 103 12.02 -10.32 5.81
CA ALA A 103 13.03 -9.30 5.55
C ALA A 103 12.61 -8.33 4.43
N ALA A 104 12.03 -8.86 3.35
CA ALA A 104 11.52 -8.03 2.25
C ALA A 104 10.42 -7.05 2.71
N ARG A 105 9.55 -7.48 3.62
CA ARG A 105 8.50 -6.61 4.18
C ARG A 105 9.04 -5.53 5.09
N GLU A 106 10.01 -5.86 5.93
CA GLU A 106 10.65 -4.90 6.81
C GLU A 106 11.41 -3.85 6.00
N ALA A 107 12.09 -4.27 4.93
CA ALA A 107 12.70 -3.37 3.96
C ALA A 107 11.66 -2.48 3.28
N ALA A 108 10.56 -3.04 2.77
CA ALA A 108 9.49 -2.28 2.14
C ALA A 108 8.86 -1.24 3.09
N ARG A 109 8.57 -1.62 4.34
CA ARG A 109 8.06 -0.70 5.38
C ARG A 109 9.04 0.44 5.64
N SER A 110 10.33 0.12 5.69
CA SER A 110 11.39 1.11 5.90
C SER A 110 11.48 2.09 4.73
N LEU A 111 11.39 1.59 3.49
CA LEU A 111 11.39 2.42 2.28
C LEU A 111 10.17 3.34 2.21
N VAL A 112 8.98 2.83 2.51
CA VAL A 112 7.76 3.66 2.57
C VAL A 112 7.91 4.78 3.60
N LYS A 113 8.43 4.46 4.78
CA LYS A 113 8.72 5.48 5.81
C LYS A 113 9.71 6.53 5.31
N GLN A 114 10.81 6.11 4.68
CA GLN A 114 11.81 7.02 4.11
C GLN A 114 11.19 7.90 3.01
N SER A 115 10.34 7.33 2.15
CA SER A 115 9.63 8.08 1.12
C SER A 115 8.77 9.20 1.71
N TYR A 116 8.01 8.92 2.77
CA TYR A 116 7.21 9.95 3.45
C TYR A 116 8.09 11.04 4.07
N GLN A 117 9.23 10.67 4.66
CA GLN A 117 10.18 11.65 5.22
C GLN A 117 10.77 12.56 4.14
N LEU A 118 11.16 11.99 3.00
CA LEU A 118 11.70 12.73 1.86
C LEU A 118 10.65 13.65 1.23
N ALA A 119 9.42 13.16 1.07
CA ALA A 119 8.30 13.97 0.57
C ALA A 119 8.04 15.17 1.49
N GLY A 120 7.94 14.95 2.80
CA GLY A 120 7.76 16.03 3.76
C GLY A 120 8.90 17.05 3.75
N ALA A 121 10.16 16.61 3.59
CA ALA A 121 11.30 17.51 3.48
C ALA A 121 11.25 18.34 2.18
N ALA A 122 10.84 17.74 1.06
CA ALA A 122 10.68 18.45 -0.21
C ALA A 122 9.57 19.50 -0.14
N ASP A 123 8.46 19.19 0.54
CA ASP A 123 7.36 20.14 0.75
C ASP A 123 7.80 21.37 1.54
N VAL A 124 8.56 21.16 2.62
CA VAL A 124 9.12 22.27 3.43
C VAL A 124 10.05 23.15 2.59
N LEU A 125 10.98 22.54 1.85
CA LEU A 125 11.90 23.28 0.98
C LEU A 125 11.16 24.08 -0.10
N THR A 126 10.06 23.52 -0.63
CA THR A 126 9.22 24.22 -1.60
C THR A 126 8.57 25.46 -0.97
N GLN A 127 8.00 25.33 0.23
CA GLN A 127 7.40 26.45 0.95
C GLN A 127 8.43 27.53 1.31
N GLU A 128 9.64 27.15 1.73
CA GLU A 128 10.72 28.10 2.02
C GLU A 128 11.14 28.87 0.77
N ALA A 129 11.27 28.19 -0.37
CA ALA A 129 11.60 28.83 -1.64
C ALA A 129 10.50 29.81 -2.09
N GLU A 130 9.23 29.43 -1.96
CA GLU A 130 8.08 30.31 -2.25
C GLU A 130 8.06 31.55 -1.35
N ALA A 131 8.31 31.37 -0.05
CA ALA A 131 8.38 32.48 0.91
C ALA A 131 9.53 33.44 0.60
N ALA A 132 10.72 32.92 0.25
CA ALA A 132 11.86 33.73 -0.13
C ALA A 132 11.60 34.55 -1.41
N LEU A 133 10.95 33.93 -2.41
CA LEU A 133 10.54 34.63 -3.64
C LEU A 133 9.50 35.71 -3.37
N ALA A 134 8.55 35.46 -2.47
CA ALA A 134 7.56 36.45 -2.07
C ALA A 134 8.22 37.66 -1.37
N ALA A 135 9.13 37.41 -0.43
CA ALA A 135 9.89 38.45 0.26
C ALA A 135 10.75 39.29 -0.71
N LEU A 136 11.41 38.64 -1.66
CA LEU A 136 12.21 39.33 -2.68
C LEU A 136 11.35 40.26 -3.55
N ARG A 137 10.17 39.79 -3.98
CA ARG A 137 9.23 40.60 -4.76
C ARG A 137 8.72 41.80 -3.98
N GLU A 138 8.46 41.64 -2.69
CA GLU A 138 8.02 42.73 -1.83
C GLU A 138 9.11 43.78 -1.66
N ALA A 139 10.35 43.36 -1.40
CA ALA A 139 11.49 44.29 -1.30
C ALA A 139 11.70 45.10 -2.58
N MET A 140 11.57 44.47 -3.76
CA MET A 140 11.65 45.16 -5.05
C MET A 140 10.53 46.20 -5.24
N ARG A 141 9.30 45.91 -4.81
CA ARG A 141 8.21 46.90 -4.87
C ARG A 141 8.50 48.10 -3.96
N GLN A 142 8.99 47.84 -2.76
CA GLN A 142 9.29 48.89 -1.79
C GLN A 142 10.43 49.81 -2.26
N SER A 143 11.46 49.27 -2.91
CA SER A 143 12.53 50.09 -3.49
C SER A 143 12.03 50.96 -4.66
N LEU A 144 11.19 50.40 -5.54
CA LEU A 144 10.60 51.16 -6.66
C LEU A 144 9.72 52.32 -6.19
N HIS A 145 9.05 52.19 -5.04
CA HIS A 145 8.29 53.28 -4.44
C HIS A 145 9.14 54.33 -3.70
N HIS A 146 10.41 54.03 -3.41
CA HIS A 146 11.33 54.96 -2.74
C HIS A 146 12.09 55.88 -3.73
N ASP A 147 12.28 55.44 -4.98
CA ASP A 147 12.94 56.22 -6.03
C ASP A 147 12.04 57.29 -6.69
N ASP A 148 10.73 57.29 -6.41
CA ASP A 148 9.73 58.25 -6.92
C ASP A 148 9.41 59.41 -5.93
N GLN A 149 10.18 59.56 -4.84
CA GLN A 149 10.08 60.67 -3.86
C GLN A 149 11.33 61.56 -3.87
#